data_AF-W1YS99-F1
#
_entry.id   AF-W1YS99-F1
#
_cell.length_a   1.000
_cell.length_b   1.000
_cell.length_c   1.000
_cell.angle_alpha   90.00
_cell.angle_beta   90.00
_cell.angle_gamma   90.00
#
_symmetry.space_group_name_H-M   'P 1'
#
loop_
_entity.id
_entity.type
_entity.pdbx_description
1 polymer ?
#
loop_
_entity_poly.entity_id
_entity_poly.type
_entity_poly.pdbx_seq_one_letter_code
_entity_poly.pdbx_strand_id
1 'polypeptide(L)'
;HYSFPGNVRELEHAIHRAVVLSRATRSGDEVILEAQHFAFPEVTLPPPEAAAVPVVKQNLREATEAFQRETIRQALAQNHHNWAACARMLETDVANLHRLAKRLGLKD
;
A
#
# COMPACT_ATOMS: atom_id res chain seq x y z
N HIS A 1 3.01 -20.59 13.95
CA HIS A 1 3.43 -19.57 14.93
C HIS A 1 2.28 -18.57 15.04
N TYR A 2 1.52 -18.57 16.15
CA TYR A 2 0.34 -17.72 16.34
C TYR A 2 0.68 -16.67 17.39
N SER A 3 0.55 -15.40 17.04
CA SER A 3 1.11 -14.30 17.84
C SER A 3 0.19 -13.80 18.97
N PHE A 4 -0.95 -14.45 19.22
CA PHE A 4 -1.94 -14.08 20.24
C PHE A 4 -2.19 -12.56 20.27
N PRO A 5 -2.85 -12.00 19.23
CA PRO A 5 -3.07 -10.56 19.11
C PRO A 5 -3.81 -9.92 20.32
N GLY A 6 -4.55 -10.72 21.09
CA GLY A 6 -5.24 -10.36 22.34
C GLY A 6 -4.42 -10.58 23.63
N ASN A 7 -3.11 -10.82 23.53
CA ASN A 7 -2.17 -11.02 24.65
C ASN A 7 -2.58 -12.20 25.58
N VAL A 8 -2.37 -12.06 26.89
CA VAL A 8 -2.56 -13.11 27.91
C VAL A 8 -4.00 -13.63 27.99
N ARG A 9 -5.00 -12.75 27.80
CA ARG A 9 -6.41 -13.14 27.87
C ARG A 9 -6.80 -14.12 26.76
N GLU A 10 -6.24 -13.94 25.58
CA GLU A 10 -6.52 -14.83 24.45
C GLU A 10 -5.86 -16.20 24.64
N LEU A 11 -4.66 -16.23 25.23
CA LEU A 11 -3.98 -17.47 25.61
C LEU A 11 -4.79 -18.24 26.67
N GLU A 12 -5.28 -17.56 27.70
CA GLU A 12 -6.11 -18.16 28.75
C GLU A 12 -7.37 -18.80 28.16
N HIS A 13 -8.11 -18.05 27.32
CA HIS A 13 -9.29 -18.58 26.64
C HIS A 13 -8.97 -19.74 25.69
N ALA A 14 -7.81 -19.74 25.03
CA ALA A 14 -7.38 -20.84 24.18
C ALA A 14 -7.13 -22.12 24.99
N ILE A 15 -6.44 -22.01 26.13
CA ILE A 15 -6.18 -23.14 27.04
C ILE A 15 -7.50 -23.67 27.64
N HIS A 16 -8.39 -22.80 28.12
CA HIS A 16 -9.68 -23.21 28.67
C HIS A 16 -10.52 -24.00 27.65
N ARG A 17 -10.59 -23.52 26.41
CA ARG A 17 -11.30 -24.23 25.33
C ARG A 17 -10.64 -25.56 24.97
N ALA A 18 -9.31 -25.61 24.92
CA ALA A 18 -8.58 -26.85 24.63
C ALA A 18 -8.84 -27.92 25.69
N VAL A 19 -8.89 -27.56 26.97
CA VAL A 19 -9.24 -28.47 28.09
C VAL A 19 -10.67 -29.02 27.96
N VAL A 20 -11.63 -28.17 27.57
CA VAL A 20 -13.02 -28.62 27.36
C VAL A 20 -13.10 -29.62 26.21
N LEU A 21 -12.42 -29.34 25.09
CA LEU A 21 -12.41 -30.20 23.91
C LEU A 21 -11.67 -31.53 24.15
N SER A 22 -10.55 -31.50 24.89
CA SER A 22 -9.81 -32.72 25.22
C SER A 22 -10.62 -33.67 26.10
N ARG A 23 -11.34 -33.14 27.09
CA ARG A 23 -12.24 -33.93 27.96
C ARG A 23 -13.45 -34.48 27.20
N ALA A 24 -13.93 -33.78 26.18
CA ALA A 24 -15.03 -34.27 25.34
C ALA A 24 -14.58 -35.42 24.42
N THR A 25 -13.29 -35.51 24.10
CA THR A 25 -12.76 -36.47 23.12
C THR A 25 -12.09 -37.70 23.77
N ARG A 26 -11.69 -37.63 25.05
CA ARG A 26 -11.16 -38.77 25.81
C ARG A 26 -11.91 -38.98 27.14
N SER A 27 -12.33 -40.22 27.40
CA SER A 27 -13.02 -40.63 28.64
C SER A 27 -12.07 -41.06 29.77
N GLY A 28 -10.86 -40.48 29.84
CA GLY A 28 -9.87 -40.77 30.89
C GLY A 28 -9.73 -39.64 31.90
N ASP A 29 -9.20 -39.94 33.09
CA ASP A 29 -9.02 -38.96 34.18
C ASP A 29 -7.86 -37.98 33.92
N GLU A 30 -6.98 -38.29 32.96
CA GLU A 30 -5.83 -37.47 32.59
C GLU A 30 -6.13 -36.55 31.40
N VAL A 31 -5.89 -35.25 31.60
CA VAL A 31 -6.10 -34.20 30.58
C VAL A 31 -4.80 -33.95 29.82
N ILE A 32 -4.71 -34.46 28.59
CA ILE A 32 -3.58 -34.23 27.69
C ILE A 32 -4.00 -33.28 26.57
N LEU A 33 -3.35 -32.12 26.48
CA LEU A 33 -3.60 -31.11 25.46
C LEU A 33 -2.72 -31.33 24.23
N GLU A 34 -3.26 -31.98 23.21
CA GLU A 34 -2.68 -32.07 21.87
C GLU A 34 -3.01 -30.84 20.99
N ALA A 35 -2.21 -30.60 19.95
CA ALA A 35 -2.34 -29.45 19.05
C ALA A 35 -3.75 -29.33 18.42
N GLN A 36 -4.42 -30.46 18.16
CA GLN A 36 -5.78 -30.51 17.63
C GLN A 36 -6.85 -29.93 18.57
N HIS A 37 -6.59 -29.84 19.87
CA HIS A 37 -7.51 -29.21 20.83
C HIS A 37 -7.45 -27.68 20.78
N PHE A 38 -6.39 -27.12 20.17
CA PHE A 38 -6.28 -25.69 19.93
C PHE A 38 -6.87 -25.37 18.56
N ALA A 39 -8.19 -25.19 18.53
CA ALA A 39 -8.91 -24.64 17.39
C ALA A 39 -8.64 -23.12 17.29
N PHE A 40 -7.41 -22.75 16.93
CA PHE A 40 -7.09 -21.39 16.55
C PHE A 40 -7.99 -21.06 15.35
N PRO A 41 -8.78 -19.97 15.40
CA PRO A 41 -9.40 -19.49 14.18
C PRO A 41 -8.24 -19.28 13.20
N GLU A 42 -8.35 -19.92 12.03
CA GLU A 42 -7.49 -19.63 10.91
C GLU A 42 -7.39 -18.11 10.85
N VAL A 43 -6.18 -17.57 10.98
CA VAL A 43 -5.98 -16.13 10.87
C VAL A 43 -6.39 -15.83 9.45
N THR A 44 -7.64 -15.48 9.26
CA THR A 44 -8.09 -14.72 8.11
C THR A 44 -7.35 -13.42 8.26
N LEU A 45 -6.16 -13.39 7.67
CA LEU A 45 -5.44 -12.16 7.44
C LEU A 45 -6.51 -11.22 6.88
N PRO A 46 -6.76 -10.06 7.52
CA PRO A 46 -7.65 -9.09 6.93
C PRO A 46 -7.20 -8.94 5.48
N PRO A 47 -8.12 -9.00 4.50
CA PRO A 47 -7.78 -8.78 3.10
C PRO A 47 -6.84 -7.59 3.06
N PRO A 48 -5.67 -7.67 2.38
CA PRO A 48 -4.72 -6.57 2.35
C PRO A 48 -5.55 -5.33 2.08
N GLU A 49 -5.54 -4.39 3.04
CA GLU A 49 -6.32 -3.17 2.95
C GLU A 49 -5.99 -2.62 1.58
N ALA A 50 -6.95 -2.75 0.65
CA ALA A 50 -6.73 -2.41 -0.73
C ALA A 50 -6.56 -0.91 -0.65
N ALA A 51 -5.28 -0.47 -0.62
CA ALA A 51 -4.90 0.91 -0.46
C ALA A 51 -5.81 1.66 -1.41
N ALA A 52 -6.74 2.43 -0.84
CA ALA A 52 -7.84 2.98 -1.59
C ALA A 52 -7.18 3.74 -2.73
N VAL A 53 -7.24 3.16 -3.93
CA VAL A 53 -6.70 3.79 -5.11
C VAL A 53 -7.49 5.08 -5.17
N PRO A 54 -6.85 6.25 -4.98
CA PRO A 54 -7.60 7.48 -4.96
C PRO A 54 -8.32 7.49 -6.30
N VAL A 55 -9.65 7.51 -6.27
CA VAL A 55 -10.44 7.67 -7.48
C VAL A 55 -10.10 9.09 -7.93
N VAL A 56 -9.09 9.17 -8.78
CA VAL A 56 -8.60 10.41 -9.35
C VAL A 56 -9.77 10.96 -10.15
N LYS A 57 -10.54 11.88 -9.56
CA LYS A 57 -11.60 12.65 -10.23
C LYS A 57 -11.01 13.67 -11.22
N GLN A 58 -9.78 13.46 -11.65
CA GLN A 58 -9.11 14.31 -12.63
C GLN A 58 -9.40 13.70 -13.98
N ASN A 59 -9.89 14.51 -14.91
CA ASN A 59 -10.01 14.06 -16.29
C ASN A 59 -8.60 13.82 -16.87
N LEU A 60 -8.51 13.06 -17.97
CA LEU A 60 -7.23 12.72 -18.62
C LEU A 60 -6.40 13.98 -18.97
N ARG A 61 -7.09 15.08 -19.31
CA ARG A 61 -6.43 16.34 -19.64
C ARG A 61 -5.70 16.93 -18.43
N GLU A 62 -6.37 17.05 -17.30
CA GLU A 62 -5.76 17.55 -16.07
C GLU A 62 -4.60 16.67 -15.59
N ALA A 63 -4.77 15.35 -15.66
CA ALA A 63 -3.72 14.40 -15.28
C ALA A 63 -2.48 14.53 -16.18
N THR A 64 -2.68 14.68 -17.49
CA THR A 64 -1.57 14.86 -18.44
C THR A 64 -0.92 16.24 -18.30
N GLU A 65 -1.69 17.31 -18.07
CA GLU A 65 -1.15 18.64 -17.82
C GLU A 65 -0.32 18.69 -16.52
N ALA A 66 -0.78 18.03 -15.45
CA ALA A 66 -0.05 17.92 -14.20
C ALA A 66 1.27 17.15 -14.37
N PHE A 67 1.22 16.00 -15.05
CA PHE A 67 2.41 15.21 -15.38
C PHE A 67 3.41 16.02 -16.23
N GLN A 68 2.94 16.68 -17.29
CA GLN A 68 3.80 17.51 -18.14
C GLN A 68 4.45 18.64 -17.35
N ARG A 69 3.69 19.30 -16.47
CA ARG A 69 4.21 20.39 -15.63
C ARG A 69 5.35 19.92 -14.74
N GLU A 70 5.17 18.77 -14.11
CA GLU A 70 6.16 18.20 -13.20
C GLU A 70 7.42 17.76 -13.95
N THR A 71 7.25 17.05 -15.06
CA THR A 71 8.38 16.64 -15.92
C THR A 71 9.21 17.83 -16.40
N ILE A 72 8.55 18.93 -16.82
CA ILE A 72 9.26 20.14 -17.25
C ILE A 72 10.00 20.80 -16.08
N ARG A 73 9.40 20.87 -14.87
CA ARG A 73 10.09 21.41 -13.69
C ARG A 73 11.33 20.62 -13.33
N GLN A 74 11.25 19.30 -13.34
CA GLN A 74 12.39 18.44 -13.02
C GLN A 74 13.51 18.62 -14.04
N ALA A 75 13.18 18.66 -15.33
CA ALA A 75 14.16 18.93 -16.38
C ALA A 75 14.81 20.31 -16.22
N LEU A 76 14.05 21.35 -15.86
CA LEU A 76 14.59 22.69 -15.59
C LEU A 76 15.52 22.72 -14.38
N ALA A 77 15.14 22.04 -13.30
CA ALA A 77 15.96 21.95 -12.08
C ALA A 77 17.31 21.26 -12.36
N GLN A 78 17.31 20.17 -13.13
CA GLN A 78 18.52 19.42 -13.47
C GLN A 78 19.45 20.16 -14.44
N ASN A 79 18.90 21.06 -15.27
CA ASN A 79 19.65 21.78 -16.30
C ASN A 79 19.85 23.26 -15.98
N HIS A 80 19.76 23.67 -14.71
CA HIS A 80 19.95 25.06 -14.26
C HIS A 80 19.11 26.09 -15.06
N HIS A 81 17.85 25.76 -15.33
CA HIS A 81 16.93 26.57 -16.14
C HIS A 81 17.36 26.81 -17.61
N ASN A 82 18.30 26.02 -18.15
CA ASN A 82 18.67 26.06 -19.56
C ASN A 82 17.64 25.33 -20.43
N TRP A 83 16.72 26.09 -21.03
CA TRP A 83 15.65 25.59 -21.89
C TRP A 83 16.12 24.74 -23.07
N ALA A 84 17.29 25.05 -23.67
CA ALA A 84 17.82 24.28 -24.78
C ALA A 84 18.30 22.89 -24.33
N ALA A 85 18.93 22.81 -23.16
CA ALA A 85 19.33 21.54 -22.57
C ALA A 85 18.12 20.72 -22.11
N CYS A 86 17.11 21.35 -21.49
CA CYS A 86 15.86 20.69 -21.14
C CYS A 86 15.13 20.11 -22.36
N ALA A 87 15.04 20.88 -23.46
CA ALA A 87 14.38 20.42 -24.67
C ALA A 87 15.06 19.17 -25.25
N ARG A 88 16.40 19.17 -25.30
CA ARG A 88 17.17 17.98 -25.71
C ARG A 88 16.94 16.79 -24.78
N MET A 89 16.93 17.01 -23.46
CA MET A 89 16.68 15.96 -22.48
C MET A 89 15.27 15.38 -22.57
N LEU A 90 14.27 16.21 -22.90
CA LEU A 90 12.87 15.81 -23.07
C LEU A 90 12.55 15.39 -24.52
N GLU A 91 13.57 15.25 -25.38
CA GLU A 91 13.45 14.86 -26.79
C GLU A 91 12.44 15.71 -27.57
N THR A 92 12.42 17.01 -27.30
CA THR A 92 11.54 17.99 -27.94
C THR A 92 12.34 19.18 -28.45
N ASP A 93 11.72 20.02 -29.28
CA ASP A 93 12.33 21.29 -29.67
C ASP A 93 12.01 22.41 -28.67
N VAL A 94 12.92 23.39 -28.63
CA VAL A 94 12.86 24.51 -27.68
C VAL A 94 11.60 25.36 -27.87
N ALA A 95 11.14 25.53 -29.13
CA ALA A 95 9.96 26.33 -29.43
C ALA A 95 8.67 25.64 -28.92
N ASN A 96 8.53 24.33 -29.13
CA ASN A 96 7.44 23.52 -28.60
C ASN A 96 7.47 23.50 -27.07
N LEU A 97 8.65 23.34 -26.46
CA LEU A 97 8.79 23.37 -25.00
C LEU A 97 8.35 24.72 -24.41
N HIS A 98 8.72 25.84 -25.02
CA HIS A 98 8.26 27.16 -24.59
C HIS A 98 6.75 27.34 -24.73
N ARG A 99 6.16 26.91 -25.85
CA ARG A 99 4.72 26.99 -26.07
C ARG A 99 3.96 26.13 -25.06
N LEU A 100 4.49 24.95 -24.77
CA LEU A 100 3.96 24.03 -23.77
C LEU A 100 4.04 24.63 -22.37
N ALA A 101 5.19 25.19 -21.98
CA ALA A 101 5.37 25.84 -20.69
C ALA A 101 4.41 27.02 -20.49
N LYS A 102 4.20 27.84 -21.53
CA LYS A 102 3.23 28.95 -21.48
C LYS A 102 1.80 28.46 -21.34
N ARG A 103 1.41 27.42 -22.10
CA ARG A 103 0.08 26.79 -21.98
C ARG A 103 -0.16 26.18 -20.60
N LEU A 104 0.87 25.63 -19.97
CA LEU A 104 0.79 25.00 -18.65
C LEU A 104 0.94 25.98 -17.48
N GLY A 105 1.10 27.29 -17.75
CA GLY A 105 1.27 28.33 -16.73
C GLY A 105 2.62 28.31 -16.02
N LEU A 106 3.67 27.77 -16.65
CA LEU A 106 5.03 27.71 -16.10
C LEU A 106 5.91 28.91 -16.50
N LYS A 107 5.48 29.70 -17.49
CA LYS A 107 6.25 30.80 -18.06
C LYS A 107 5.32 31.84 -18.67
N ASP A 108 5.58 33.12 -18.40
CA ASP A 108 4.88 34.27 -19.00
C ASP A 108 5.46 34.65 -20.38
#